data_AF-A0A7D6GQJ5-F1
#
_entry.id   AF-A0A7D6GQJ5-F1
#
_cell.length_a   1.000
_cell.length_b   1.000
_cell.length_c   1.000
_cell.angle_alpha   90.00
_cell.angle_beta   90.00
_cell.angle_gamma   90.00
#
_symmetry.space_group_name_H-M   'P 1'
#
loop_
_entity.id
_entity.type
_entity.pdbx_description
1 polymer ?
#
loop_
_entity_poly.entity_id
_entity_poly.type
_entity_poly.pdbx_seq_one_letter_code
_entity_poly.pdbx_strand_id
1 'polypeptide(L)'
;MNERRNRRISAVVGVFLVVIAGSISLLAGNLFETPMVLVQVTLLGLAGVFDIVAATGNRLTDRWAWYQWNGLGNVLLGVSLPLGFAGSGNWFLFFVVAGIGALSLGVMGVDMLIFHGKYTRGERLDRDGA
;
A
#
# COMPACT_ATOMS: atom_id res chain seq x y z
N MET A 1 -0.50 3.96 21.02
CA MET A 1 -1.11 2.87 20.20
C MET A 1 -0.17 1.67 20.17
N ASN A 2 -0.67 0.42 20.18
CA ASN A 2 0.17 -0.77 20.42
C ASN A 2 1.00 -1.15 19.16
N GLU A 3 2.27 -0.77 19.13
CA GLU A 3 3.17 -0.90 17.96
C GLU A 3 3.22 -2.33 17.39
N ARG A 4 3.30 -3.34 18.28
CA ARG A 4 3.33 -4.76 17.87
C ARG A 4 2.07 -5.17 17.10
N ARG A 5 0.90 -4.62 17.43
CA ARG A 5 -0.34 -4.92 16.73
C ARG A 5 -0.34 -4.30 15.34
N ASN A 6 0.12 -3.07 15.19
CA ASN A 6 0.18 -2.39 13.89
C ASN A 6 1.19 -3.06 12.95
N ARG A 7 2.36 -3.45 13.45
CA ARG A 7 3.33 -4.22 12.65
C ARG A 7 2.76 -5.56 12.18
N ARG A 8 1.96 -6.26 13.01
CA ARG A 8 1.27 -7.48 12.58
C ARG A 8 0.23 -7.24 11.50
N ILE A 9 -0.54 -6.15 11.61
CA ILE A 9 -1.52 -5.79 10.58
C ILE A 9 -0.81 -5.51 9.26
N SER A 10 0.28 -4.72 9.27
CA SER A 10 1.10 -4.48 8.07
C SER A 10 1.64 -5.79 7.49
N ALA A 11 2.12 -6.74 8.30
CA ALA A 11 2.55 -8.04 7.79
C ALA A 11 1.43 -8.80 7.08
N VAL A 12 0.25 -8.87 7.70
CA VAL A 12 -0.91 -9.60 7.14
C VAL A 12 -1.37 -8.96 5.83
N VAL A 13 -1.49 -7.62 5.81
CA VAL A 13 -1.87 -6.86 4.62
C VAL A 13 -0.82 -7.05 3.53
N GLY A 14 0.47 -6.93 3.86
CA GLY A 14 1.55 -7.07 2.91
C GLY A 14 1.62 -8.46 2.27
N VAL A 15 1.51 -9.52 3.07
CA VAL A 15 1.46 -10.90 2.57
C VAL A 15 0.23 -11.09 1.66
N PHE A 16 -0.93 -10.59 2.07
CA PHE A 16 -2.14 -10.69 1.27
C PHE A 16 -1.99 -10.02 -0.10
N LEU A 17 -1.40 -8.81 -0.14
CA LEU A 17 -1.16 -8.09 -1.39
C LEU A 17 -0.17 -8.80 -2.32
N VAL A 18 0.92 -9.35 -1.77
CA VAL A 18 1.89 -10.13 -2.54
C VAL A 18 1.24 -11.40 -3.11
N VAL A 19 0.39 -12.09 -2.33
CA VAL A 19 -0.34 -13.27 -2.80
C VAL A 19 -1.31 -12.91 -3.92
N ILE A 20 -2.05 -11.81 -3.81
CA ILE A 20 -2.92 -11.35 -4.90
C ILE A 20 -2.10 -11.02 -6.14
N ALA A 21 -1.03 -10.23 -6.00
CA ALA A 21 -0.18 -9.85 -7.12
C ALA A 21 0.37 -11.10 -7.84
N GLY A 22 0.91 -12.06 -7.07
CA GLY A 22 1.39 -13.33 -7.61
C GLY A 22 0.28 -14.17 -8.26
N SER A 23 -0.91 -14.20 -7.68
CA SER A 23 -2.07 -14.91 -8.26
C SER A 23 -2.48 -14.30 -9.60
N ILE A 24 -2.52 -12.97 -9.70
CA ILE A 24 -2.80 -12.28 -10.96
C ILE A 24 -1.69 -12.60 -11.97
N SER A 25 -0.41 -12.55 -11.58
CA SER A 25 0.70 -12.91 -12.47
C SER A 25 0.65 -14.35 -13.00
N LEU A 26 0.10 -15.29 -12.23
CA LEU A 26 -0.03 -16.69 -12.65
C LEU A 26 -1.28 -16.94 -13.50
N LEU A 27 -2.37 -16.21 -13.25
CA LEU A 27 -3.68 -16.46 -13.87
C LEU A 27 -3.97 -15.55 -15.06
N ALA A 28 -3.43 -14.33 -15.06
CA ALA A 28 -3.61 -13.37 -16.15
C ALA A 28 -2.58 -13.67 -17.24
N GLY A 29 -2.96 -14.49 -18.22
CA GLY A 29 -2.12 -15.00 -19.32
C GLY A 29 -0.92 -14.15 -19.72
N ASN A 30 -1.01 -13.35 -20.79
CA ASN A 30 0.09 -12.49 -21.23
C ASN A 30 -0.08 -11.06 -20.70
N LEU A 31 0.46 -10.81 -19.50
CA LEU A 31 0.43 -9.46 -18.89
C LEU A 31 1.10 -8.39 -19.75
N PHE A 32 1.99 -8.74 -20.68
CA PHE A 32 2.62 -7.78 -21.58
C PHE A 32 1.66 -7.21 -22.62
N GLU A 33 0.57 -7.90 -22.93
CA GLU A 33 -0.48 -7.40 -23.84
C GLU A 33 -1.37 -6.35 -23.16
N THR A 34 -1.37 -6.31 -21.82
CA THR A 34 -2.16 -5.36 -21.03
C THR A 34 -1.25 -4.54 -20.11
N PRO A 35 -0.51 -3.55 -20.65
CA PRO A 35 0.49 -2.80 -19.89
C PRO A 35 -0.08 -2.12 -18.63
N MET A 36 -1.36 -1.75 -18.65
CA MET A 36 -2.04 -1.19 -17.48
C MET A 36 -2.13 -2.19 -16.31
N VAL A 37 -2.47 -3.45 -16.61
CA VAL A 37 -2.57 -4.52 -15.61
C VAL A 37 -1.18 -4.86 -15.07
N LEU A 38 -0.16 -4.89 -15.93
CA LEU A 38 1.22 -5.10 -15.51
C LEU A 38 1.69 -4.02 -14.51
N VAL A 39 1.43 -2.74 -14.81
CA VAL A 39 1.77 -1.63 -13.91
C VAL A 39 1.00 -1.76 -12.59
N GLN A 40 -0.29 -2.05 -12.65
CA GLN A 40 -1.12 -2.26 -11.45
C GLN A 40 -0.58 -3.38 -10.55
N VAL A 41 -0.31 -4.55 -11.12
CA VAL A 41 0.18 -5.73 -10.38
C VAL A 41 1.55 -5.44 -9.78
N THR A 42 2.40 -4.72 -10.50
CA THR A 42 3.71 -4.29 -10.00
C THR A 42 3.57 -3.35 -8.80
N LEU A 43 2.71 -2.34 -8.90
CA LEU A 43 2.45 -1.40 -7.81
C LEU A 43 1.84 -2.10 -6.59
N LEU A 44 0.92 -3.04 -6.81
CA LEU A 44 0.29 -3.85 -5.77
C LEU A 44 1.32 -4.74 -5.04
N GLY A 45 2.20 -5.39 -5.81
CA GLY A 45 3.27 -6.22 -5.27
C GLY A 45 4.27 -5.39 -4.46
N LEU A 46 4.69 -4.22 -4.98
CA LEU A 46 5.57 -3.31 -4.27
C LEU A 46 4.95 -2.76 -2.98
N ALA A 47 3.65 -2.44 -3.01
CA ALA A 47 2.91 -2.04 -1.80
C ALA A 47 2.98 -3.14 -0.74
N GLY A 48 2.72 -4.40 -1.14
CA GLY A 48 2.80 -5.54 -0.24
C GLY A 48 4.20 -5.77 0.33
N VAL A 49 5.25 -5.60 -0.49
CA VAL A 49 6.65 -5.69 -0.03
C VAL A 49 6.95 -4.61 1.00
N PHE A 50 6.53 -3.36 0.78
CA PHE A 50 6.74 -2.28 1.75
C PHE A 50 6.03 -2.51 3.08
N ASP A 51 4.82 -3.09 3.05
CA ASP A 51 4.09 -3.44 4.26
C ASP A 51 4.75 -4.60 5.03
N ILE A 52 5.34 -5.58 4.32
CA ILE A 52 6.16 -6.63 4.93
C ILE A 52 7.43 -6.04 5.55
N VAL A 53 8.12 -5.15 4.83
CA VAL A 53 9.33 -4.46 5.33
C VAL A 53 9.02 -3.65 6.57
N ALA A 54 7.89 -2.91 6.58
CA ALA A 54 7.40 -2.18 7.74
C ALA A 54 7.14 -3.08 8.96
N ALA A 55 6.75 -4.33 8.73
CA ALA A 55 6.49 -5.29 9.79
C ALA A 55 7.76 -5.94 10.33
N THR A 56 8.76 -6.18 9.48
CA THR A 56 10.06 -6.75 9.89
C THR A 56 10.93 -5.68 10.55
N GLY A 57 11.30 -5.88 11.81
CA GLY A 57 12.24 -5.02 12.54
C GLY A 57 13.68 -5.18 12.06
N ASN A 58 13.94 -4.85 10.80
CA ASN A 58 15.25 -4.95 10.14
C ASN A 58 16.01 -3.62 10.20
N ARG A 59 17.31 -3.63 9.83
CA ARG A 59 18.15 -2.41 9.70
C ARG A 59 17.55 -1.30 8.83
N LEU A 60 16.63 -1.63 7.92
CA LEU A 60 15.90 -0.68 7.08
C LEU A 60 14.84 0.10 7.86
N THR A 61 14.12 -0.57 8.78
CA THR A 61 13.22 0.10 9.73
C THR A 61 13.96 0.89 10.80
N ASP A 62 15.27 0.64 10.97
CA ASP A 62 16.13 1.47 11.81
C ASP A 62 16.56 2.78 11.14
N ARG A 63 16.63 2.84 9.80
CA ARG A 63 16.93 4.08 9.08
C ARG A 63 15.68 4.89 8.74
N TRP A 64 14.59 4.20 8.39
CA TRP A 64 13.31 4.80 8.07
C TRP A 64 12.23 4.19 8.93
N ALA A 65 11.42 5.00 9.60
CA ALA A 65 10.51 4.47 10.59
C ALA A 65 9.47 3.54 9.96
N TRP A 66 9.04 2.51 10.70
CA TRP A 66 8.10 1.49 10.21
C TRP A 66 6.82 2.09 9.61
N TYR A 67 6.33 3.21 10.16
CA TYR A 67 5.14 3.89 9.65
C TYR A 67 5.37 4.60 8.31
N GLN A 68 6.60 5.01 7.98
CA GLN A 68 6.94 5.62 6.69
C GLN A 68 6.94 4.58 5.58
N TRP A 69 7.47 3.38 5.85
CA TRP A 69 7.37 2.23 4.95
C TRP A 69 5.92 1.83 4.69
N ASN A 70 5.10 1.74 5.73
CA ASN A 70 3.66 1.49 5.61
C ASN A 70 2.93 2.64 4.88
N GLY A 71 3.43 3.87 5.02
CA GLY A 71 2.94 5.04 4.30
C GLY A 71 3.17 4.93 2.79
N LEU A 72 4.36 4.51 2.37
CA LEU A 72 4.64 4.22 0.95
C LEU A 72 3.77 3.09 0.41
N GLY A 73 3.59 2.01 1.18
CA GLY A 73 2.69 0.92 0.83
C GLY A 73 1.29 1.42 0.51
N ASN A 74 0.72 2.24 1.41
CA ASN A 74 -0.61 2.84 1.22
C ASN A 74 -0.70 3.77 0.00
N VAL A 75 0.33 4.57 -0.30
CA VAL A 75 0.35 5.41 -1.51
C VAL A 75 0.34 4.56 -2.76
N LEU A 76 1.20 3.54 -2.85
CA LEU A 76 1.27 2.65 -4.00
C LEU A 76 -0.04 1.88 -4.17
N LEU A 77 -0.62 1.39 -3.08
CA LEU A 77 -1.90 0.70 -3.09
C LEU A 77 -3.01 1.62 -3.60
N GLY A 78 -3.04 2.86 -3.11
CA GLY A 78 -3.97 3.87 -3.59
C GLY A 78 -3.84 4.10 -5.10
N VAL A 79 -2.63 4.24 -5.62
CA VAL A 79 -2.43 4.40 -7.08
C VAL A 79 -2.80 3.13 -7.87
N SER A 80 -2.62 1.95 -7.29
CA SER A 80 -2.91 0.68 -8.00
C SER A 80 -4.40 0.43 -8.24
N LEU A 81 -5.28 0.82 -7.29
CA LEU A 81 -6.70 0.46 -7.34
C LEU A 81 -7.45 1.04 -8.56
N PRO A 82 -7.32 2.34 -8.90
CA PRO A 82 -8.01 2.92 -10.04
C PRO A 82 -7.55 2.33 -11.39
N LEU A 83 -6.30 1.89 -11.48
CA LEU A 83 -5.73 1.33 -12.71
C LEU A 83 -6.40 0.00 -13.11
N GLY A 84 -6.90 -0.76 -12.13
CA GLY A 84 -7.59 -2.03 -12.40
C GLY A 84 -8.99 -1.91 -12.99
N PHE A 85 -9.57 -0.71 -13.01
CA PHE A 85 -10.90 -0.47 -13.56
C PHE A 85 -10.86 0.27 -14.89
N ALA A 86 -9.68 0.71 -15.33
CA ALA A 86 -9.46 1.36 -16.61
C ALA A 86 -9.81 0.38 -17.75
N GLY A 87 -10.90 0.65 -18.47
CA GLY A 87 -11.39 -0.18 -19.58
C GLY A 87 -12.55 -1.12 -19.23
N SER A 88 -13.09 -1.09 -18.00
CA SER A 88 -14.30 -1.86 -17.66
C SER A 88 -15.59 -1.21 -18.19
N GLY A 89 -16.61 -1.99 -18.55
CA GLY A 89 -17.86 -1.46 -19.11
C GLY A 89 -18.65 -0.54 -18.18
N ASN A 90 -18.39 -0.60 -16.87
CA ASN A 90 -18.99 0.28 -15.86
C ASN A 90 -17.93 1.15 -15.15
N TRP A 91 -16.91 1.56 -15.94
CA TRP A 91 -15.68 2.18 -15.46
C TRP A 91 -15.90 3.34 -14.49
N PHE A 92 -16.90 4.18 -14.73
CA PHE A 92 -17.11 5.39 -13.95
C PHE A 92 -17.49 5.10 -12.49
N LEU A 93 -18.42 4.16 -12.26
CA LEU A 93 -18.83 3.77 -10.90
C LEU A 93 -17.68 3.15 -10.12
N PHE A 94 -16.96 2.21 -10.75
CA PHE A 94 -15.81 1.58 -10.11
C PHE A 94 -14.65 2.54 -9.90
N PHE A 95 -14.42 3.46 -10.83
CA PHE A 95 -13.40 4.50 -10.70
C PHE A 95 -13.73 5.48 -9.58
N VAL A 96 -14.99 5.85 -9.39
CA VAL A 96 -15.40 6.72 -8.27
C VAL A 96 -15.21 6.01 -6.94
N VAL A 97 -15.69 4.77 -6.80
CA VAL A 97 -15.56 4.01 -5.53
C VAL A 97 -14.10 3.68 -5.23
N ALA A 98 -13.38 3.12 -6.20
CA ALA A 98 -11.96 2.82 -6.07
C ALA A 98 -11.12 4.09 -5.91
N GLY A 99 -11.51 5.17 -6.58
CA GLY A 99 -10.87 6.48 -6.48
C GLY A 99 -10.99 7.08 -5.10
N ILE A 100 -12.18 7.06 -4.47
CA ILE A 100 -12.35 7.56 -3.10
C ILE A 100 -11.51 6.73 -2.11
N GLY A 101 -11.54 5.40 -2.24
CA GLY A 101 -10.71 4.52 -1.40
C GLY A 101 -9.21 4.75 -1.61
N ALA A 102 -8.78 4.84 -2.87
CA ALA A 102 -7.42 5.12 -3.28
C ALA A 102 -6.89 6.45 -2.76
N LEU A 103 -7.70 7.51 -2.88
CA LEU A 103 -7.34 8.85 -2.46
C LEU A 103 -7.25 8.92 -0.93
N SER A 104 -8.15 8.24 -0.22
CA SER A 104 -8.09 8.09 1.24
C SER A 104 -6.80 7.39 1.68
N LEU A 105 -6.46 6.27 1.03
CA LEU A 105 -5.22 5.53 1.29
C LEU A 105 -3.97 6.35 0.96
N GLY A 106 -3.98 7.06 -0.17
CA GLY A 106 -2.90 7.94 -0.58
C GLY A 106 -2.67 9.06 0.42
N VAL A 107 -3.73 9.75 0.84
CA VAL A 107 -3.64 10.82 1.85
C VAL A 107 -3.16 10.28 3.19
N MET A 108 -3.66 9.12 3.64
CA MET A 108 -3.15 8.46 4.84
C MET A 108 -1.67 8.07 4.70
N GLY A 109 -1.26 7.56 3.54
CA GLY A 109 0.11 7.20 3.27
C GLY A 109 1.06 8.39 3.28
N VAL A 110 0.66 9.50 2.66
CA VAL A 110 1.40 10.79 2.68
C VAL A 110 1.49 11.36 4.09
N ASP A 111 0.40 11.30 4.86
CA ASP A 111 0.41 11.72 6.27
C ASP A 111 1.38 10.90 7.11
N MET A 112 1.42 9.59 6.91
CA MET A 112 2.41 8.73 7.58
C MET A 112 3.85 9.00 7.11
N LEU A 113 4.06 9.26 5.82
CA LEU A 113 5.39 9.47 5.23
C LEU A 113 6.01 10.81 5.65
N ILE A 114 5.27 11.90 5.48
CA ILE A 114 5.76 13.29 5.62
C ILE A 114 5.45 13.81 7.02
N PHE A 115 4.21 13.64 7.47
CA PHE A 115 3.69 14.25 8.70
C PHE A 115 3.72 13.32 9.91
N HIS A 116 4.29 12.11 9.75
CA HIS A 116 4.46 11.14 10.83
C HIS A 116 3.11 10.75 11.46
N GLY A 117 2.03 10.71 10.68
CA GLY A 117 0.70 10.35 11.16
C GLY A 117 0.00 11.43 11.99
N LYS A 118 0.56 12.65 12.06
CA LYS A 118 0.05 13.75 12.89
C LYS A 118 -1.42 14.07 12.61
N TYR A 119 -1.84 14.04 11.35
CA TYR A 119 -3.18 14.48 10.97
C TYR A 119 -4.21 13.36 10.97
N THR A 120 -3.80 12.10 10.77
CA THR A 120 -4.73 10.96 10.75
C THR A 120 -4.83 10.20 12.07
N ARG A 121 -3.83 10.29 12.95
CA ARG A 121 -3.79 9.55 14.21
C ARG A 121 -3.89 10.41 15.47
N GLY A 122 -4.05 11.73 15.32
CA GLY A 122 -4.23 12.67 16.43
C GLY A 122 -2.95 13.01 17.21
N GLU A 123 -2.01 12.07 17.29
CA GLU A 123 -0.66 12.24 17.84
C GLU A 123 0.39 11.91 16.78
N ARG A 124 1.52 12.62 16.82
CA ARG A 124 2.68 12.25 16.00
C ARG A 124 3.14 10.85 16.40
N LEU A 125 3.34 10.00 15.40
CA LEU A 125 4.11 8.77 15.55
C LEU A 125 5.57 9.18 15.65
N ASP A 126 5.97 9.64 16.83
CA ASP A 126 7.39 9.79 17.13
C ASP A 126 7.98 8.40 17.35
N ARG A 127 9.26 8.29 16.99
CA ARG A 127 10.05 7.10 17.28
C ARG A 127 10.28 7.12 18.79
N ASP A 128 9.71 6.17 19.53
CA ASP A 128 10.06 5.97 20.94
C ASP A 128 11.57 5.67 21.00
N GLY A 129 12.38 6.69 21.28
CA GLY A 129 13.84 6.63 21.33
C GLY A 129 14.56 7.52 20.31
N ALA A 130 14.64 8.81 20.62
CA ALA A 130 15.88 9.59 20.51
C ALA A 130 15.98 10.50 21.74
#